data_AF-A0A3M0XPP0-F1
#
_entry.id   AF-A0A3M0XPP0-F1
#
_cell.length_a   1.000
_cell.length_b   1.000
_cell.length_c   1.000
_cell.angle_alpha   90.00
_cell.angle_beta   90.00
_cell.angle_gamma   90.00
#
_symmetry.space_group_name_H-M   'P 1'
#
loop_
_entity.id
_entity.type
_entity.pdbx_description
1 polymer ?
#
loop_
_entity_poly.entity_id
_entity_poly.type
_entity_poly.pdbx_seq_one_letter_code
_entity_poly.pdbx_strand_id
1 'polypeptide(L)'
;MPRAGAYAPHRDPDRSRRRGIALISVLWVLTLLSLVAASFTLTSRTEINLARNLESNARAEALADAGVYVALQGLLDDDPERTWRTDGTVYGWRFADGEIRIALSDEGGKIDLNFASSDLLRRLFLAAGEDEARAAALADAVVDFRDPNDLRHLNGAEDFDYRAAGMAYGAKDGPFDAVEELRQVL
;
A
#
# COMPACT_ATOMS: atom_id res chain seq x y z
N MET A 1 32.03 -80.49 -63.55
CA MET A 1 32.16 -80.76 -62.11
C MET A 1 32.34 -79.44 -61.37
N PRO A 2 31.48 -79.06 -60.39
CA PRO A 2 31.67 -77.84 -59.60
C PRO A 2 32.29 -78.15 -58.22
N ARG A 3 33.04 -77.20 -57.66
CA ARG A 3 33.41 -77.16 -56.23
C ARG A 3 32.79 -75.92 -55.59
N ALA A 4 32.02 -76.15 -54.53
CA ALA A 4 31.33 -75.14 -53.74
C ALA A 4 32.31 -74.40 -52.81
N GLY A 5 32.26 -73.06 -52.82
CA GLY A 5 32.88 -72.20 -51.82
C GLY A 5 31.81 -71.67 -50.88
N ALA A 6 31.93 -71.95 -49.59
CA ALA A 6 31.00 -71.53 -48.55
C ALA A 6 31.14 -70.02 -48.23
N TYR A 7 30.00 -69.32 -48.16
CA TYR A 7 29.92 -67.91 -47.76
C TYR A 7 29.79 -67.79 -46.24
N ALA A 8 30.75 -67.14 -45.59
CA ALA A 8 30.66 -66.77 -44.17
C ALA A 8 30.10 -65.33 -44.05
N PRO A 9 29.07 -65.07 -43.22
CA PRO A 9 28.51 -63.74 -43.10
C PRO A 9 29.38 -62.83 -42.23
N HIS A 10 29.78 -61.69 -42.78
CA HIS A 10 30.37 -60.57 -42.04
C HIS A 10 29.31 -59.97 -41.12
N ARG A 11 29.47 -60.10 -39.79
CA ARG A 11 28.63 -59.39 -38.81
C ARG A 11 29.18 -57.98 -38.62
N ASP A 12 28.37 -56.99 -38.97
CA ASP A 12 28.68 -55.56 -38.88
C ASP A 12 28.40 -55.04 -37.45
N PRO A 13 29.42 -54.67 -36.65
CA PRO A 13 29.26 -54.36 -35.22
C PRO A 13 28.73 -52.93 -34.94
N ASP A 14 28.48 -52.11 -35.96
CA ASP A 14 28.26 -50.66 -35.79
C ASP A 14 26.81 -50.23 -35.48
N ARG A 15 25.82 -51.13 -35.52
CA ARG A 15 24.40 -50.76 -35.33
C ARG A 15 23.99 -50.46 -33.89
N SER A 16 24.67 -51.01 -32.89
CA SER A 16 24.32 -50.77 -31.47
C SER A 16 24.83 -49.42 -30.97
N ARG A 17 26.01 -48.97 -31.44
CA ARG A 17 26.62 -47.68 -31.07
C ARG A 17 25.83 -46.47 -31.59
N ARG A 18 25.28 -46.56 -32.80
CA ARG A 18 24.44 -45.50 -33.40
C ARG A 18 23.10 -45.31 -32.68
N ARG A 19 22.56 -46.34 -32.04
CA ARG A 19 21.29 -46.26 -31.29
C ARG A 19 21.43 -45.53 -29.96
N GLY A 20 22.58 -45.61 -29.30
CA GLY A 20 22.83 -44.92 -28.02
C GLY A 20 22.92 -43.40 -28.16
N ILE A 21 23.59 -42.91 -29.21
CA ILE A 21 23.78 -41.47 -29.44
C ILE A 21 22.47 -40.78 -29.83
N ALA A 22 21.62 -41.43 -30.64
CA ALA A 22 20.32 -40.89 -31.03
C ALA A 22 19.40 -40.62 -29.84
N LEU A 23 19.36 -41.53 -28.85
CA LEU A 23 18.56 -41.35 -27.64
C LEU A 23 19.06 -40.16 -26.81
N ILE A 24 20.37 -39.99 -26.67
CA ILE A 24 20.98 -38.86 -25.94
C ILE A 24 20.61 -37.54 -26.62
N SER A 25 20.72 -37.44 -27.95
CA SER A 25 20.32 -36.22 -28.67
C SER A 25 18.84 -35.90 -28.49
N VAL A 26 17.96 -36.90 -28.53
CA VAL A 26 16.52 -36.70 -28.31
C VAL A 26 16.24 -36.22 -26.88
N LEU A 27 16.88 -36.84 -25.88
CA LEU A 27 16.74 -36.40 -24.48
C LEU A 27 17.20 -34.96 -24.30
N TRP A 28 18.31 -34.56 -24.93
CA TRP A 28 18.78 -33.17 -24.89
C TRP A 28 17.79 -32.21 -25.54
N VAL A 29 17.25 -32.54 -26.71
CA VAL A 29 16.22 -31.73 -27.37
C VAL A 29 14.97 -31.60 -26.49
N LEU A 30 14.49 -32.70 -25.91
CA LEU A 30 13.34 -32.68 -25.00
C LEU A 30 13.60 -31.85 -23.74
N THR A 31 14.83 -31.92 -23.20
CA THR A 31 15.23 -31.13 -22.02
C THR A 31 15.21 -29.64 -22.34
N LEU A 32 15.79 -29.24 -23.48
CA LEU A 32 15.79 -27.83 -23.92
C LEU A 32 14.38 -27.32 -24.20
N LEU A 33 13.55 -28.11 -24.90
CA LEU A 33 12.15 -27.77 -25.15
C LEU A 33 11.36 -27.62 -23.85
N SER A 34 11.59 -28.51 -22.88
CA SER A 34 10.95 -28.45 -21.57
C SER A 34 11.36 -27.19 -20.80
N LEU A 35 12.62 -26.77 -20.88
CA LEU A 35 13.12 -25.56 -20.24
C LEU A 35 12.50 -24.29 -20.85
N VAL A 36 12.38 -24.23 -22.18
CA VAL A 36 11.71 -23.12 -22.88
C VAL A 36 10.22 -23.09 -22.51
N ALA A 37 9.54 -24.23 -22.54
CA ALA A 37 8.12 -24.32 -22.18
C ALA A 37 7.87 -23.93 -20.71
N ALA A 38 8.74 -24.34 -19.80
CA ALA A 38 8.67 -23.96 -18.39
C ALA A 38 8.86 -22.44 -18.20
N SER A 39 9.87 -21.86 -18.84
CA SER A 39 10.13 -20.41 -18.80
C SER A 39 8.94 -19.60 -19.32
N PHE A 40 8.41 -19.97 -20.50
CA PHE A 40 7.22 -19.34 -21.07
C PHE A 40 6.01 -19.44 -20.13
N THR A 41 5.77 -20.62 -19.55
CA THR A 41 4.64 -20.83 -18.62
C THR A 41 4.75 -19.95 -17.38
N LEU A 42 5.96 -19.79 -16.82
CA LEU A 42 6.19 -18.92 -15.66
C LEU A 42 5.90 -17.46 -16.00
N THR A 43 6.42 -16.97 -17.12
CA THR A 43 6.20 -15.59 -17.58
C THR A 43 4.73 -15.31 -17.88
N SER A 44 4.03 -16.20 -18.60
CA SER A 44 2.60 -16.03 -18.87
C SER A 44 1.76 -15.99 -17.60
N ARG A 45 2.09 -16.80 -16.58
CA ARG A 45 1.40 -16.75 -15.29
C ARG A 45 1.61 -15.41 -14.59
N THR A 46 2.83 -14.87 -14.62
CA THR A 46 3.11 -13.56 -14.02
C THR A 46 2.36 -12.44 -14.73
N GLU A 47 2.31 -12.46 -16.07
CA GLU A 47 1.58 -11.46 -16.86
C GLU A 47 0.07 -11.52 -16.61
N ILE A 48 -0.52 -12.73 -16.56
CA ILE A 48 -1.94 -12.91 -16.25
C ILE A 48 -2.26 -12.39 -14.85
N ASN A 49 -1.41 -12.67 -13.86
CA ASN A 49 -1.61 -12.18 -12.49
C ASN A 49 -1.51 -10.65 -12.42
N LEU A 50 -0.56 -10.04 -13.14
CA LEU A 50 -0.43 -8.59 -13.24
C LEU A 50 -1.68 -7.97 -13.87
N ALA A 51 -2.15 -8.51 -15.00
CA ALA A 51 -3.34 -8.02 -15.67
C ALA A 51 -4.59 -8.09 -14.78
N ARG A 52 -4.77 -9.22 -14.05
CA ARG A 52 -5.86 -9.37 -13.07
C ARG A 52 -5.77 -8.39 -11.92
N ASN A 53 -4.57 -8.12 -11.40
CA ASN A 53 -4.38 -7.15 -10.33
C ASN A 53 -4.71 -5.72 -10.80
N LEU A 54 -4.30 -5.36 -12.02
CA LEU A 54 -4.63 -4.06 -12.62
C LEU A 54 -6.15 -3.92 -12.80
N GLU A 55 -6.82 -4.94 -13.33
CA GLU A 55 -8.28 -4.97 -13.47
C GLU A 55 -8.98 -4.87 -12.11
N SER A 56 -8.53 -5.66 -11.12
CA SER A 56 -9.10 -5.65 -9.77
C SER A 56 -8.93 -4.30 -9.08
N ASN A 57 -7.78 -3.63 -9.24
CA ASN A 57 -7.54 -2.31 -8.67
C ASN A 57 -8.42 -1.25 -9.34
N ALA A 58 -8.48 -1.22 -10.67
CA ALA A 58 -9.35 -0.29 -11.40
C ALA A 58 -10.82 -0.47 -11.02
N ARG A 59 -11.25 -1.72 -10.80
CA ARG A 59 -12.60 -2.03 -10.34
C ARG A 59 -12.84 -1.58 -8.89
N ALA A 60 -11.87 -1.77 -7.99
CA ALA A 60 -11.97 -1.32 -6.61
C ALA A 60 -12.02 0.21 -6.51
N GLU A 61 -11.23 0.91 -7.31
CA GLU A 61 -11.24 2.37 -7.44
C GLU A 61 -12.60 2.89 -7.93
N ALA A 62 -13.13 2.31 -9.02
CA ALA A 62 -14.45 2.67 -9.52
C ALA A 62 -15.58 2.42 -8.50
N LEU A 63 -15.48 1.35 -7.70
CA LEU A 63 -16.43 1.08 -6.61
C LEU A 63 -16.28 2.08 -5.46
N ALA A 64 -15.06 2.50 -5.13
CA ALA A 64 -14.80 3.53 -4.13
C ALA A 64 -15.38 4.88 -4.57
N ASP A 65 -15.16 5.28 -5.84
CA ASP A 65 -15.74 6.49 -6.43
C ASP A 65 -17.27 6.47 -6.38
N ALA A 66 -17.88 5.34 -6.78
CA ALA A 66 -19.32 5.14 -6.65
C ALA A 66 -19.78 5.32 -5.18
N GLY A 67 -19.01 4.80 -4.23
CA GLY A 67 -19.23 5.00 -2.80
C GLY A 67 -19.25 6.47 -2.38
N VAL A 68 -18.33 7.30 -2.92
CA VAL A 68 -18.30 8.74 -2.65
C VAL A 68 -19.57 9.43 -3.16
N TYR A 69 -20.03 9.11 -4.38
CA TYR A 69 -21.27 9.69 -4.91
C TYR A 69 -22.50 9.28 -4.10
N VAL A 70 -22.57 8.01 -3.67
CA VAL A 70 -23.65 7.53 -2.79
C VAL A 70 -23.61 8.24 -1.44
N ALA A 71 -22.42 8.44 -0.87
CA ALA A 71 -22.23 9.19 0.37
C ALA A 71 -22.74 10.63 0.25
N LEU A 72 -22.37 11.30 -0.85
CA LEU A 72 -22.79 12.68 -1.12
C LEU A 72 -24.31 12.77 -1.29
N GLN A 73 -24.92 11.84 -2.02
CA GLN A 73 -26.37 11.79 -2.17
C GLN A 73 -27.06 11.58 -0.82
N GLY A 74 -26.54 10.68 0.03
CA GLY A 74 -27.06 10.46 1.37
C GLY A 74 -26.93 11.67 2.28
N LEU A 75 -25.86 12.46 2.13
CA LEU A 75 -25.64 13.69 2.91
C LEU A 75 -26.53 14.85 2.45
N LEU A 76 -26.83 14.93 1.16
CA LEU A 76 -27.64 15.99 0.55
C LEU A 76 -29.13 15.66 0.46
N ASP A 77 -29.59 14.55 1.03
CA ASP A 77 -31.02 14.21 1.04
C ASP A 77 -31.78 15.19 1.93
N ASP A 78 -32.84 15.80 1.38
CA ASP A 78 -33.67 16.80 2.06
C ASP A 78 -34.57 16.18 3.15
N ASP A 79 -34.80 14.86 3.12
CA ASP A 79 -35.59 14.14 4.12
C ASP A 79 -34.72 13.73 5.32
N PRO A 80 -34.93 14.31 6.53
CA PRO A 80 -34.09 14.03 7.71
C PRO A 80 -34.07 12.56 8.15
N GLU A 81 -35.10 11.79 7.80
CA GLU A 81 -35.15 10.34 8.10
C GLU A 81 -34.27 9.51 7.13
N ARG A 82 -33.86 10.10 6.00
CA ARG A 82 -33.04 9.48 4.96
C ARG A 82 -31.64 10.07 4.89
N THR A 83 -31.43 11.28 5.42
CA THR A 83 -30.11 11.91 5.52
C THR A 83 -29.15 11.03 6.32
N TRP A 84 -27.96 10.82 5.79
CA TRP A 84 -26.93 10.00 6.44
C TRP A 84 -26.26 10.76 7.58
N ARG A 85 -25.89 10.01 8.63
CA ARG A 85 -25.19 10.55 9.80
C ARG A 85 -23.69 10.62 9.56
N THR A 86 -23.06 11.65 10.12
CA THR A 86 -21.62 11.89 10.09
C THR A 86 -20.94 11.49 11.40
N ASP A 87 -21.49 10.50 12.10
CA ASP A 87 -21.02 9.99 13.40
C ASP A 87 -20.15 8.73 13.30
N GLY A 88 -19.78 8.33 12.08
CA GLY A 88 -19.04 7.10 11.80
C GLY A 88 -19.91 5.86 11.60
N THR A 89 -21.24 5.98 11.59
CA THR A 89 -22.15 4.88 11.25
C THR A 89 -21.80 4.29 9.87
N VAL A 90 -21.75 2.96 9.78
CA VAL A 90 -21.41 2.25 8.54
C VAL A 90 -22.67 1.92 7.75
N TYR A 91 -22.73 2.41 6.51
CA TYR A 91 -23.76 2.14 5.53
C TYR A 91 -23.23 1.13 4.50
N GLY A 92 -23.99 0.06 4.25
CA GLY A 92 -23.69 -0.95 3.24
C GLY A 92 -24.43 -0.67 1.93
N TRP A 93 -23.71 -0.70 0.82
CA TRP A 93 -24.27 -0.50 -0.51
C TRP A 93 -23.76 -1.58 -1.47
N ARG A 94 -24.64 -2.13 -2.30
CA ARG A 94 -24.26 -3.09 -3.34
C ARG A 94 -24.35 -2.43 -4.71
N PHE A 95 -23.24 -2.40 -5.44
CA PHE A 95 -23.18 -1.86 -6.78
C PHE A 95 -22.51 -2.86 -7.72
N ALA A 96 -23.17 -3.17 -8.84
CA ALA A 96 -22.78 -4.26 -9.73
C ALA A 96 -22.54 -5.57 -8.94
N ASP A 97 -21.33 -6.11 -9.02
CA ASP A 97 -20.86 -7.31 -8.35
C ASP A 97 -19.92 -7.01 -7.16
N GLY A 98 -19.92 -5.76 -6.66
CA GLY A 98 -19.14 -5.30 -5.51
C GLY A 98 -20.01 -4.87 -4.33
N GLU A 99 -19.45 -4.97 -3.12
CA GLU A 99 -20.01 -4.44 -1.88
C GLU A 99 -19.17 -3.25 -1.43
N ILE A 100 -19.84 -2.15 -1.11
CA ILE A 100 -19.24 -0.90 -0.68
C ILE A 100 -19.70 -0.64 0.75
N ARG A 101 -18.77 -0.31 1.64
CA ARG A 101 -19.06 0.13 3.00
C ARG A 101 -18.62 1.56 3.16
N ILE A 102 -19.52 2.41 3.60
CA ILE A 102 -19.32 3.85 3.67
C ILE A 102 -19.54 4.29 5.11
N ALA A 103 -18.62 5.08 5.66
CA ALA A 103 -18.79 5.77 6.92
C ALA A 103 -18.41 7.23 6.71
N LEU A 104 -19.22 8.14 7.26
CA LEU A 104 -18.95 9.57 7.24
C LEU A 104 -18.64 10.02 8.66
N SER A 105 -17.64 10.88 8.78
CA SER A 105 -17.23 11.50 10.03
C SER A 105 -17.13 13.00 9.84
N ASP A 106 -17.72 13.78 10.75
CA ASP A 106 -17.59 15.24 10.72
C ASP A 106 -16.19 15.66 11.21
N GLU A 107 -15.36 16.12 10.28
CA GLU A 107 -14.04 16.69 10.59
C GLU A 107 -14.14 18.05 11.30
N GLY A 108 -15.24 18.80 11.11
CA GLY A 108 -15.49 20.07 11.81
C GLY A 108 -15.77 19.91 13.30
N GLY A 109 -16.09 18.68 13.75
CA GLY A 109 -16.22 18.34 15.17
C GLY A 109 -14.89 18.14 15.90
N LYS A 110 -13.76 18.10 15.17
CA LYS A 110 -12.43 17.94 15.76
C LYS A 110 -11.79 19.29 16.12
N ILE A 111 -10.77 19.24 16.98
CA ILE A 111 -9.97 20.42 17.30
C ILE A 111 -8.93 20.62 16.18
N ASP A 112 -9.03 21.75 15.50
CA ASP A 112 -8.13 22.11 14.40
C ASP A 112 -6.73 22.46 14.92
N LEU A 113 -5.74 21.64 14.56
CA LEU A 113 -4.34 21.81 14.97
C LEU A 113 -3.68 23.07 14.43
N ASN A 114 -4.23 23.73 13.41
CA ASN A 114 -3.69 24.95 12.81
C ASN A 114 -4.26 26.23 13.45
N PHE A 115 -5.46 26.17 14.02
CA PHE A 115 -6.14 27.34 14.58
C PHE A 115 -6.44 27.26 16.08
N ALA A 116 -6.36 26.08 16.70
CA ALA A 116 -6.61 25.92 18.13
C ALA A 116 -5.63 26.75 18.96
N SER A 117 -6.14 27.43 19.99
CA SER A 117 -5.28 28.14 20.95
C SER A 117 -4.50 27.17 21.83
N SER A 118 -3.37 27.64 22.41
CA SER A 118 -2.61 26.83 23.38
C SER A 118 -3.50 26.35 24.55
N ASP A 119 -4.43 27.18 25.06
CA ASP A 119 -5.37 26.75 26.13
C ASP A 119 -6.29 25.60 25.68
N LEU A 120 -6.79 25.64 24.43
CA LEU A 120 -7.65 24.58 23.89
C LEU A 120 -6.86 23.28 23.69
N LEU A 121 -5.65 23.36 23.14
CA LEU A 121 -4.76 22.22 22.95
C LEU A 121 -4.37 21.60 24.30
N ARG A 122 -4.05 22.42 25.30
CA ARG A 122 -3.77 21.95 26.66
C ARG A 122 -4.94 21.17 27.24
N ARG A 123 -6.17 21.69 27.12
CA ARG A 123 -7.38 20.98 27.58
C ARG A 123 -7.61 19.68 26.83
N LEU A 124 -7.31 19.64 25.53
CA LEU A 124 -7.36 18.42 24.72
C LEU A 124 -6.39 17.36 25.28
N PHE A 125 -5.13 17.73 25.53
CA PHE A 125 -4.14 16.79 26.06
C PHE A 125 -4.47 16.32 27.47
N LEU A 126 -5.00 17.20 28.32
CA LEU A 126 -5.55 16.82 29.64
C LEU A 126 -6.70 15.81 29.50
N ALA A 127 -7.65 16.06 28.58
CA ALA A 127 -8.75 15.14 28.33
C ALA A 127 -8.29 13.80 27.73
N ALA A 128 -7.15 13.80 27.03
CA ALA A 128 -6.50 12.60 26.51
C ALA A 128 -5.72 11.80 27.58
N GLY A 129 -5.57 12.35 28.80
CA GLY A 129 -4.97 11.68 29.95
C GLY A 129 -3.56 12.12 30.32
N GLU A 130 -3.03 13.18 29.68
CA GLU A 130 -1.76 13.79 30.06
C GLU A 130 -1.87 14.56 31.38
N ASP A 131 -0.75 14.73 32.10
CA ASP A 131 -0.70 15.61 33.26
C ASP A 131 -0.61 17.10 32.88
N GLU A 132 -0.84 18.00 33.83
CA GLU A 132 -0.87 19.45 33.57
C GLU A 132 0.43 19.99 32.98
N ALA A 133 1.59 19.48 33.43
CA ALA A 133 2.88 19.96 32.95
C ALA A 133 3.14 19.48 31.52
N ARG A 134 2.84 18.20 31.24
CA ARG A 134 3.02 17.62 29.90
C ARG A 134 2.01 18.20 28.91
N ALA A 135 0.75 18.38 29.30
CA ALA A 135 -0.27 19.00 28.47
C ALA A 135 0.09 20.45 28.10
N ALA A 136 0.63 21.23 29.04
CA ALA A 136 1.10 22.59 28.77
C ALA A 136 2.31 22.60 27.81
N ALA A 137 3.29 21.72 28.02
CA ALA A 137 4.45 21.59 27.14
C ALA A 137 4.05 21.19 25.71
N LEU A 138 3.18 20.18 25.56
CA LEU A 138 2.68 19.74 24.25
C LEU A 138 1.89 20.85 23.54
N ALA A 139 1.06 21.60 24.26
CA ALA A 139 0.31 22.70 23.68
C ALA A 139 1.21 23.82 23.16
N ASP A 140 2.20 24.23 23.95
CA ASP A 140 3.18 25.24 23.56
C ASP A 140 4.04 24.75 22.38
N ALA A 141 4.52 23.50 22.42
CA ALA A 141 5.33 22.92 21.34
C ALA A 141 4.55 22.79 20.01
N VAL A 142 3.24 22.49 20.05
CA VAL A 142 2.39 22.48 18.84
C VAL A 142 2.21 23.89 18.27
N VAL A 143 2.17 24.92 19.13
CA VAL A 143 2.08 26.31 18.68
C VAL A 143 3.41 26.76 18.05
N ASP A 144 4.53 26.56 18.74
CA ASP A 144 5.88 26.87 18.23
C ASP A 144 6.13 26.15 16.90
N PHE A 145 5.76 24.86 16.80
CA PHE A 145 5.99 24.09 15.58
C PHE A 145 5.33 24.68 14.32
N ARG A 146 4.17 25.34 14.46
CA ARG A 146 3.36 25.78 13.32
C ARG A 146 3.40 27.29 13.06
N ASP A 147 3.86 28.07 14.03
CA ASP A 147 3.85 29.52 13.91
C ASP A 147 5.12 29.99 13.17
N PRO A 148 5.09 31.11 12.44
CA PRO A 148 6.19 31.47 11.54
C PRO A 148 7.35 32.20 12.24
N ASN A 149 7.40 32.20 13.58
CA ASN A 149 8.32 33.06 14.32
C ASN A 149 9.22 32.26 15.25
N ASP A 150 10.48 32.66 15.39
CA ASP A 150 11.46 31.91 16.20
C ASP A 150 11.31 32.15 17.73
N LEU A 151 10.16 32.64 18.21
CA LEU A 151 9.95 32.92 19.64
C LEU A 151 9.37 31.71 20.36
N ARG A 152 10.26 30.99 21.02
CA ARG A 152 9.89 29.89 21.88
C ARG A 152 8.95 30.30 23.02
N HIS A 153 7.83 29.60 23.16
CA HIS A 153 6.97 29.72 24.33
C HIS A 153 7.63 29.13 25.60
N LEU A 154 7.01 29.32 26.77
CA LEU A 154 7.62 28.94 28.07
C LEU A 154 8.03 27.46 28.13
N ASN A 155 7.17 26.57 27.62
CA ASN A 155 7.41 25.13 27.61
C ASN A 155 7.49 24.56 26.19
N GLY A 156 7.59 25.42 25.18
CA GLY A 156 7.63 25.04 23.78
C GLY A 156 9.05 24.72 23.30
N ALA A 157 9.17 24.54 21.98
CA ALA A 157 10.39 24.10 21.33
C ALA A 157 10.51 24.77 19.96
N GLU A 158 11.65 25.42 19.74
CA GLU A 158 12.02 26.01 18.46
C GLU A 158 13.19 25.27 17.84
N ASP A 159 13.51 25.61 16.62
CA ASP A 159 14.67 25.18 15.84
C ASP A 159 15.94 24.83 16.65
N PHE A 160 16.26 25.64 17.68
CA PHE A 160 17.37 25.39 18.58
C PHE A 160 17.18 24.13 19.45
N ASP A 161 16.01 23.95 20.05
CA ASP A 161 15.68 22.80 20.90
C ASP A 161 15.67 21.49 20.08
N TYR A 162 15.16 21.51 18.85
CA TYR A 162 15.21 20.36 17.94
C TYR A 162 16.65 19.95 17.62
N ARG A 163 17.52 20.92 17.32
CA ARG A 163 18.96 20.66 17.11
C ARG A 163 19.63 20.14 18.38
N ALA A 164 19.29 20.68 19.55
CA ALA A 164 19.80 20.21 20.83
C ALA A 164 19.36 18.78 21.15
N ALA A 165 18.17 18.37 20.70
CA ALA A 165 17.66 17.01 20.76
C ALA A 165 18.28 16.07 19.70
N GLY A 166 19.17 16.57 18.83
CA GLY A 166 19.86 15.79 17.79
C GLY A 166 19.00 15.50 16.57
N MET A 167 17.89 16.22 16.38
CA MET A 167 17.06 16.10 15.19
C MET A 167 17.73 16.79 13.99
N ALA A 168 17.55 16.22 12.80
CA ALA A 168 18.07 16.77 11.54
C ALA A 168 17.17 17.87 10.94
N TYR A 169 16.02 18.12 11.58
CA TYR A 169 15.01 19.10 11.21
C TYR A 169 14.66 19.95 12.44
N GLY A 170 13.92 21.03 12.23
CA GLY A 170 13.48 21.96 13.26
C GLY A 170 11.96 22.06 13.36
N ALA A 171 11.47 23.16 13.94
CA ALA A 171 10.06 23.52 13.84
C ALA A 171 9.69 23.71 12.36
N LYS A 172 8.42 23.51 12.00
CA LYS A 172 7.99 23.61 10.59
C LYS A 172 7.82 25.07 10.16
N ASP A 173 7.57 25.95 11.11
CA ASP A 173 7.29 27.37 10.93
C ASP A 173 6.10 27.62 9.99
N GLY A 174 5.13 26.69 10.00
CA GLY A 174 4.01 26.70 9.10
C GLY A 174 2.94 25.65 9.45
N PRO A 175 1.77 25.71 8.79
CA PRO A 175 0.65 24.86 9.13
C PRO A 175 0.97 23.36 8.95
N PHE A 176 0.33 22.54 9.77
CA PHE A 176 0.26 21.10 9.60
C PHE A 176 -0.42 20.78 8.27
N ASP A 177 0.25 20.00 7.42
CA ASP A 177 -0.31 19.41 6.20
C ASP A 177 -1.09 18.13 6.52
N ALA A 178 -0.68 17.43 7.58
CA ALA A 178 -1.29 16.20 8.04
C ALA A 178 -1.14 16.05 9.56
N VAL A 179 -2.09 15.36 10.21
CA VAL A 179 -2.07 15.13 11.67
C VAL A 179 -0.84 14.33 12.09
N GLU A 180 -0.30 13.50 11.20
CA GLU A 180 0.88 12.68 11.42
C GLU A 180 2.14 13.50 11.72
N GLU A 181 2.20 14.76 11.29
CA GLU A 181 3.31 15.67 11.59
C GLU A 181 3.40 16.00 13.09
N LEU A 182 2.35 15.75 13.88
CA LEU A 182 2.44 15.81 15.35
C LEU A 182 3.55 14.91 15.93
N ARG A 183 3.95 13.86 15.20
CA ARG A 183 5.08 12.99 15.61
C ARG A 183 6.43 13.70 15.55
N GLN A 184 6.52 14.81 14.83
CA GLN A 184 7.73 15.60 14.71
C GLN A 184 7.83 16.62 15.87
N VAL A 185 6.71 16.98 16.50
CA VAL A 185 6.68 17.94 17.62
C VAL A 185 7.43 17.38 18.83
N LEU A 186 8.32 18.20 19.41
CA LEU A 186 9.21 17.85 20.53
C LEU A 186 8.48 17.70 21.89
#